data_AF-A0A913Y2X5-F1
#
_entry.id   AF-A0A913Y2X5-F1
#
_cell.length_a   1.000
_cell.length_b   1.000
_cell.length_c   1.000
_cell.angle_alpha   90.00
_cell.angle_beta   90.00
_cell.angle_gamma   90.00
#
_symmetry.space_group_name_H-M   'P 1'
#
loop_
_entity.id
_entity.type
_entity.pdbx_description
1 polymer ?
#
loop_
_entity_poly.entity_id
_entity_poly.type
_entity_poly.pdbx_seq_one_letter_code
_entity_poly.pdbx_strand_id
1 'polypeptide(L)'
;MCAAGTYQDKRGQTTCNKCPSGTSSLEGDFVCRDFCPAGTFSKDGMSPFCTLCPQGQYQDQTGQTKCTVCPQNKFTNTKLGATSCQDVKPTNQQQNGLLEITSVKKPKKWRPNDDTLECNIKDNNYKLVSVQWKIINKGNIPVDFLGKPKYEEIRNDSAKLVGSRLVLSNVTPHNARLDYVCVAANVNGETRKTA
;
A
#
# COMPACT_ATOMS: atom_id res chain seq x y z
N MET A 1 22.49 7.08 -14.06
CA MET A 1 21.47 6.84 -13.03
C MET A 1 20.32 6.14 -13.73
N CYS A 2 19.88 5.01 -13.20
CA CYS A 2 18.92 4.14 -13.86
C CYS A 2 17.49 4.48 -13.48
N ALA A 3 16.52 4.29 -14.38
CA ALA A 3 15.12 4.50 -14.03
C ALA A 3 14.61 3.41 -13.06
N ALA A 4 13.52 3.68 -12.35
CA ALA A 4 12.86 2.66 -11.53
C ALA A 4 12.53 1.40 -12.33
N GLY A 5 12.64 0.25 -11.65
CA GLY A 5 12.53 -1.07 -12.29
C GLY A 5 13.75 -1.49 -13.12
N THR A 6 14.80 -0.66 -13.12
CA THR A 6 16.11 -0.99 -13.64
C THR A 6 17.22 -0.64 -12.62
N TYR A 7 18.42 -1.21 -12.78
CA TYR A 7 19.55 -1.01 -11.87
C TYR A 7 20.88 -0.94 -12.64
N GLN A 8 21.91 -0.38 -12.01
CA GLN A 8 23.29 -0.37 -12.52
C GLN A 8 24.25 -0.92 -11.47
N ASP A 9 24.76 -2.13 -11.66
CA ASP A 9 25.69 -2.77 -10.73
C ASP A 9 27.14 -2.27 -10.90
N LYS A 10 27.44 -1.58 -12.01
CA LYS A 10 28.78 -1.10 -12.33
C LYS A 10 28.86 0.42 -12.40
N ARG A 11 29.98 0.97 -11.93
CA ARG A 11 30.28 2.40 -12.03
C ARG A 11 30.40 2.80 -13.50
N GLY A 12 29.72 3.88 -13.89
CA GLY A 12 29.79 4.41 -15.26
C GLY A 12 29.02 3.59 -16.31
N GLN A 13 28.20 2.63 -15.89
CA GLN A 13 27.34 1.87 -16.79
C GLN A 13 26.38 2.81 -17.53
N THR A 14 26.34 2.69 -18.86
CA THR A 14 25.52 3.55 -19.74
C THR A 14 24.14 2.97 -20.04
N THR A 15 23.96 1.67 -19.79
CA THR A 15 22.69 0.95 -19.97
C THR A 15 22.22 0.39 -18.63
N CYS A 16 20.91 0.33 -18.40
CA CYS A 16 20.37 -0.15 -17.14
C CYS A 16 19.87 -1.58 -17.26
N ASN A 17 20.20 -2.42 -16.28
CA ASN A 17 19.72 -3.79 -16.21
C ASN A 17 18.29 -3.79 -15.69
N LYS A 18 17.39 -4.50 -16.37
CA LYS A 18 16.00 -4.63 -15.94
C LYS A 18 15.89 -5.54 -14.70
N CYS A 19 15.00 -5.18 -13.77
CA CYS A 19 14.68 -6.05 -12.66
C CYS A 19 13.80 -7.23 -13.07
N PRO A 20 14.02 -8.42 -12.48
CA PRO A 20 13.18 -9.58 -12.76
C PRO A 20 11.74 -9.34 -12.33
N SER A 21 10.83 -10.13 -12.91
CA SER A 21 9.43 -10.11 -12.48
C SER A 21 9.32 -10.57 -11.03
N GLY A 22 8.35 -10.04 -10.29
CA GLY A 22 8.20 -10.34 -8.86
C GLY A 22 9.14 -9.54 -7.95
N THR A 23 10.01 -8.68 -8.49
CA THR A 23 10.83 -7.73 -7.72
C THR A 23 10.52 -6.28 -8.12
N SER A 24 11.28 -5.32 -7.60
CA SER A 24 11.24 -3.92 -8.04
C SER A 24 12.61 -3.26 -7.87
N SER A 25 12.81 -2.07 -8.42
CA SER A 25 13.93 -1.20 -8.04
C SER A 25 13.58 0.28 -8.04
N LEU A 26 14.32 0.98 -7.18
CA LEU A 26 14.65 2.39 -7.15
C LEU A 26 15.21 2.96 -8.47
N GLU A 27 15.02 4.25 -8.76
CA GLU A 27 15.75 4.96 -9.81
C GLU A 27 17.26 5.11 -9.52
N GLY A 28 18.13 4.17 -9.84
CA GLY A 28 19.56 4.29 -9.55
C GLY A 28 19.99 3.44 -8.38
N ASP A 29 19.13 2.50 -7.99
CA ASP A 29 19.55 1.32 -7.27
C ASP A 29 20.69 0.63 -8.04
N PHE A 30 21.63 0.07 -7.28
CA PHE A 30 22.71 -0.77 -7.78
C PHE A 30 22.31 -2.25 -7.86
N VAL A 31 21.14 -2.61 -7.32
CA VAL A 31 20.58 -3.96 -7.29
C VAL A 31 19.06 -3.89 -7.18
N CYS A 32 18.35 -4.89 -7.69
CA CYS A 32 16.92 -5.01 -7.45
C CYS A 32 16.62 -5.28 -5.97
N ARG A 33 15.48 -4.80 -5.51
CA ARG A 33 14.94 -5.09 -4.18
C ARG A 33 14.51 -6.54 -4.06
N ASP A 34 14.32 -6.97 -2.82
CA ASP A 34 13.77 -8.29 -2.50
C ASP A 34 12.42 -8.54 -3.19
N PHE A 35 12.07 -9.82 -3.26
CA PHE A 35 10.80 -10.28 -3.81
C PHE A 35 9.61 -9.58 -3.14
N CYS A 36 8.62 -9.25 -3.97
CA CYS A 36 7.37 -8.66 -3.52
C CYS A 36 6.76 -9.51 -2.41
N PRO A 37 6.47 -8.94 -1.22
CA PRO A 37 5.90 -9.71 -0.13
C PRO A 37 4.49 -10.22 -0.49
N ALA A 38 4.03 -11.24 0.26
CA ALA A 38 2.65 -11.70 0.17
C ALA A 38 1.67 -10.52 0.30
N GLY A 39 0.58 -10.58 -0.45
CA GLY A 39 -0.38 -9.48 -0.63
C GLY A 39 0.04 -8.48 -1.70
N THR A 40 1.21 -8.63 -2.32
CA THR A 40 1.65 -7.75 -3.41
C THR A 40 2.18 -8.52 -4.60
N PHE A 41 2.27 -7.87 -5.75
CA PHE A 41 2.83 -8.45 -6.96
C PHE A 41 3.61 -7.42 -7.79
N SER A 42 4.55 -7.89 -8.61
CA SER A 42 5.21 -7.08 -9.63
C SER A 42 5.19 -7.83 -10.95
N LYS A 43 4.40 -7.34 -11.91
CA LYS A 43 4.16 -8.03 -13.18
C LYS A 43 5.46 -8.28 -13.95
N ASP A 44 6.30 -7.27 -14.02
CA ASP A 44 7.43 -7.23 -14.94
C ASP A 44 8.71 -6.65 -14.32
N GLY A 45 8.73 -6.36 -13.02
CA GLY A 45 9.88 -5.76 -12.36
C GLY A 45 10.06 -4.27 -12.65
N MET A 46 9.28 -3.69 -13.56
CA MET A 46 9.43 -2.30 -14.02
C MET A 46 8.75 -1.30 -13.09
N SER A 47 7.84 -1.76 -12.25
CA SER A 47 7.22 -0.91 -11.26
C SER A 47 8.22 -0.59 -10.15
N PRO A 48 8.32 0.67 -9.69
CA PRO A 48 9.13 1.01 -8.51
C PRO A 48 8.69 0.24 -7.26
N PHE A 49 7.41 -0.15 -7.22
CA PHE A 49 6.79 -0.80 -6.06
C PHE A 49 6.03 -2.05 -6.48
N CYS A 50 6.00 -3.01 -5.56
CA CYS A 50 5.04 -4.09 -5.62
C CYS A 50 3.63 -3.53 -5.47
N THR A 51 2.76 -3.92 -6.39
CA THR A 51 1.36 -3.50 -6.43
C THR A 51 0.56 -4.35 -5.46
N LEU A 52 -0.23 -3.73 -4.59
CA LEU A 52 -1.15 -4.44 -3.71
C LEU A 52 -2.18 -5.24 -4.51
N CYS A 53 -2.54 -6.43 -4.03
CA CYS A 53 -3.64 -7.18 -4.63
C CYS A 53 -4.95 -6.39 -4.58
N PRO A 54 -5.68 -6.26 -5.70
CA PRO A 54 -6.97 -5.59 -5.71
C PRO A 54 -8.02 -6.40 -4.96
N GLN A 55 -9.15 -5.78 -4.66
CA GLN A 55 -10.29 -6.46 -4.05
C GLN A 55 -10.75 -7.65 -4.90
N GLY A 56 -11.15 -8.73 -4.23
CA GLY A 56 -11.50 -10.00 -4.87
C GLY A 56 -10.30 -10.82 -5.32
N GLN A 57 -9.08 -10.35 -5.05
CA GLN A 57 -7.84 -11.07 -5.32
C GLN A 57 -6.93 -11.08 -4.09
N TYR A 58 -6.12 -12.12 -3.98
CA TYR A 58 -5.15 -12.30 -2.90
C TYR A 58 -3.81 -12.80 -3.45
N GLN A 59 -2.78 -12.76 -2.61
CA GLN A 59 -1.50 -13.39 -2.90
C GLN A 59 -0.85 -13.88 -1.60
N ASP A 60 -0.75 -15.19 -1.42
CA ASP A 60 -0.21 -15.82 -0.22
C ASP A 60 1.32 -16.03 -0.26
N GLN A 61 1.93 -15.92 -1.45
CA GLN A 61 3.35 -16.17 -1.68
C GLN A 61 4.14 -14.90 -2.01
N THR A 62 5.45 -14.92 -1.76
CA THR A 62 6.36 -13.84 -2.15
C THR A 62 6.80 -13.97 -3.62
N GLY A 63 7.22 -12.85 -4.22
CA GLY A 63 7.84 -12.81 -5.55
C GLY A 63 6.86 -12.99 -6.71
N GLN A 64 5.59 -12.72 -6.48
CA GLN A 64 4.55 -13.07 -7.44
C GLN A 64 4.33 -11.98 -8.46
N THR A 65 3.91 -12.38 -9.65
CA THR A 65 3.73 -11.46 -10.80
C THR A 65 2.28 -11.07 -11.04
N LYS A 66 1.36 -11.68 -10.28
CA LYS A 66 -0.07 -11.39 -10.29
C LYS A 66 -0.68 -11.82 -8.96
N CYS A 67 -1.91 -11.35 -8.72
CA CYS A 67 -2.74 -11.85 -7.64
C CYS A 67 -3.70 -12.93 -8.16
N THR A 68 -4.05 -13.84 -7.27
CA THR A 68 -4.99 -14.93 -7.52
C THR A 68 -6.41 -14.44 -7.23
N VAL A 69 -7.34 -14.70 -8.15
CA VAL A 69 -8.76 -14.36 -7.96
C VAL A 69 -9.35 -15.27 -6.90
N CYS A 70 -10.19 -14.72 -6.02
CA CYS A 70 -10.88 -15.54 -5.04
C CYS A 70 -11.88 -16.51 -5.69
N PRO A 71 -11.98 -17.76 -5.20
CA PRO A 71 -12.99 -18.70 -5.64
C PRO A 71 -14.41 -18.16 -5.46
N GLN A 72 -15.38 -18.70 -6.20
CA GLN A 72 -16.78 -18.29 -6.13
C GLN A 72 -17.30 -18.36 -4.67
N ASN A 73 -18.00 -17.31 -4.23
CA ASN A 73 -18.48 -17.10 -2.85
C ASN A 73 -17.42 -16.82 -1.78
N LYS A 74 -16.13 -16.72 -2.14
CA LYS A 74 -15.07 -16.20 -1.26
C LYS A 74 -14.67 -14.80 -1.69
N PHE A 75 -14.29 -13.95 -0.74
CA PHE A 75 -13.88 -12.58 -1.04
C PHE A 75 -12.64 -12.22 -0.23
N THR A 76 -11.74 -11.42 -0.79
CA THR A 76 -10.84 -10.66 0.08
C THR A 76 -11.69 -9.54 0.65
N ASN A 77 -12.15 -9.70 1.88
CA ASN A 77 -12.92 -8.69 2.61
C ASN A 77 -12.29 -7.33 2.36
N THR A 78 -12.92 -6.48 1.55
CA THR A 78 -12.55 -5.11 1.08
C THR A 78 -11.18 -4.56 1.53
N LYS A 79 -10.10 -5.34 1.36
CA LYS A 79 -8.73 -5.10 1.82
C LYS A 79 -7.81 -5.30 0.64
N LEU A 80 -7.09 -4.24 0.30
CA LEU A 80 -6.01 -4.31 -0.66
C LEU A 80 -4.85 -5.11 -0.06
N GLY A 81 -4.18 -5.87 -0.90
CA GLY A 81 -3.06 -6.72 -0.52
C GLY A 81 -3.39 -7.80 0.48
N ALA A 82 -4.56 -8.42 0.31
CA ALA A 82 -4.92 -9.60 1.07
C ALA A 82 -3.98 -10.78 0.74
N THR A 83 -3.61 -11.53 1.78
CA THR A 83 -2.78 -12.73 1.69
C THR A 83 -3.60 -14.02 1.65
N SER A 84 -4.92 -13.94 1.77
CA SER A 84 -5.85 -15.06 1.68
C SER A 84 -7.25 -14.56 1.33
N CYS A 85 -8.08 -15.44 0.76
CA CYS A 85 -9.51 -15.20 0.65
C CYS A 85 -10.19 -15.47 2.00
N GLN A 86 -11.00 -14.53 2.46
CA GLN A 86 -11.79 -14.65 3.68
C GLN A 86 -13.25 -14.95 3.30
N ASP A 87 -13.88 -15.90 3.99
CA ASP A 87 -15.28 -16.25 3.75
C ASP A 87 -16.18 -15.28 4.52
N VAL A 88 -16.66 -14.20 3.90
CA VAL A 88 -17.73 -13.38 4.48
C VAL A 88 -18.75 -13.04 3.39
N LYS A 89 -20.00 -13.51 3.57
CA LYS A 89 -21.14 -12.98 2.82
C LYS A 89 -21.31 -11.51 3.19
N PRO A 90 -21.52 -10.58 2.25
CA PRO A 90 -21.99 -9.24 2.60
C PRO A 90 -23.26 -9.44 3.43
N THR A 91 -23.23 -9.02 4.69
CA THR A 91 -24.44 -9.03 5.51
C THR A 91 -25.41 -8.06 4.84
N ASN A 92 -26.60 -8.51 4.47
CA ASN A 92 -27.74 -7.67 4.05
C ASN A 92 -28.24 -6.72 5.15
N GLN A 93 -27.38 -6.34 6.10
CA GLN A 93 -27.66 -5.25 7.01
C GLN A 93 -27.27 -3.96 6.28
N GLN A 94 -28.30 -3.21 5.90
CA GLN A 94 -28.18 -1.83 5.43
C GLN A 94 -27.42 -0.99 6.47
N GLN A 95 -26.10 -1.01 6.41
CA GLN A 95 -25.27 0.00 7.06
C GLN A 95 -25.06 1.14 6.05
N ASN A 96 -26.18 1.81 5.70
CA ASN A 96 -26.21 3.03 4.88
C ASN A 96 -25.71 4.21 5.71
N GLY A 97 -24.44 4.14 6.11
CA GLY A 97 -23.79 5.12 6.95
C GLY A 97 -22.56 5.68 6.28
N LEU A 98 -22.48 7.00 6.18
CA LEU A 98 -21.37 7.70 5.56
C LEU A 98 -20.06 7.33 6.28
N LEU A 99 -19.16 6.61 5.61
CA LEU A 99 -17.76 6.46 6.03
C LEU A 99 -17.21 7.86 6.33
N GLU A 100 -16.56 8.09 7.46
CA GLU A 100 -16.05 9.42 7.84
C GLU A 100 -14.62 9.32 8.34
N ILE A 101 -13.70 9.94 7.57
CA ILE A 101 -12.30 10.14 7.99
C ILE A 101 -12.28 11.37 8.90
N THR A 102 -11.96 11.16 10.17
CA THR A 102 -12.03 12.20 11.22
C THR A 102 -10.72 12.96 11.36
N SER A 103 -9.59 12.29 11.15
CA SER A 103 -8.30 12.95 11.21
C SER A 103 -7.27 12.29 10.32
N VAL A 104 -6.44 13.14 9.74
CA VAL A 104 -5.31 12.75 8.90
C VAL A 104 -4.11 13.49 9.48
N LYS A 105 -3.26 12.78 10.20
CA LYS A 105 -2.02 13.34 10.73
C LYS A 105 -0.92 13.09 9.73
N LYS A 106 -0.35 14.17 9.21
CA LYS A 106 0.86 14.18 8.39
C LYS A 106 1.98 14.90 9.17
N PRO A 107 3.26 14.53 9.01
CA PRO A 107 4.36 15.27 9.61
C PRO A 107 4.35 16.72 9.14
N LYS A 108 4.42 17.68 10.07
CA LYS A 108 4.57 19.12 9.73
C LYS A 108 5.91 19.43 9.07
N LYS A 109 6.94 18.67 9.44
CA LYS A 109 8.28 18.69 8.86
C LYS A 109 8.78 17.26 8.82
N TRP A 110 9.18 16.81 7.65
CA TRP A 110 9.70 15.46 7.46
C TRP A 110 11.10 15.35 8.05
N ARG A 111 11.33 14.34 8.89
CA ARG A 111 12.61 14.07 9.54
C ARG A 111 13.28 12.88 8.86
N PRO A 112 14.60 12.87 8.69
CA PRO A 112 15.32 11.83 7.94
C PRO A 112 15.28 10.41 8.54
N ASN A 113 14.62 10.22 9.68
CA ASN A 113 14.51 8.92 10.36
C ASN A 113 13.17 8.26 9.99
N ASP A 114 12.35 7.98 11.00
CA ASP A 114 11.00 7.46 10.86
C ASP A 114 9.98 8.61 10.92
N ASP A 115 9.20 8.78 9.86
CA ASP A 115 7.97 9.58 9.91
C ASP A 115 6.74 8.69 9.80
N THR A 116 5.66 9.17 10.39
CA THR A 116 4.42 8.43 10.49
C THR A 116 3.25 9.24 9.96
N LEU A 117 2.43 8.61 9.11
CA LEU A 117 1.14 9.13 8.71
C LEU A 117 0.05 8.32 9.41
N GLU A 118 -0.87 9.00 10.08
CA GLU A 118 -2.01 8.36 10.74
C GLU A 118 -3.31 8.82 10.13
N CYS A 119 -4.18 7.86 9.81
CA CYS A 119 -5.52 8.12 9.36
C CYS A 119 -6.48 7.48 10.34
N ASN A 120 -7.29 8.31 11.01
CA ASN A 120 -8.33 7.85 11.91
C ASN A 120 -9.69 8.10 11.29
N ILE A 121 -10.60 7.19 11.57
CA ILE A 121 -11.99 7.24 11.15
C ILE A 121 -12.88 7.32 12.38
N LYS A 122 -14.09 7.86 12.21
CA LYS A 122 -15.04 7.94 13.31
C LYS A 122 -15.41 6.53 13.75
N ASP A 123 -15.32 6.26 15.06
CA ASP A 123 -15.82 5.02 15.64
C ASP A 123 -17.35 5.02 15.56
N ASN A 124 -17.85 4.61 14.41
CA ASN A 124 -19.26 4.41 14.15
C ASN A 124 -19.55 2.91 14.24
N ASN A 125 -20.76 2.48 14.59
CA ASN A 125 -21.19 1.07 14.64
C ASN A 125 -21.08 0.27 13.30
N TYR A 126 -20.38 0.81 12.30
CA TYR A 126 -20.12 0.17 11.03
C TYR A 126 -19.05 -0.92 11.14
N LYS A 127 -19.25 -2.00 10.39
CA LYS A 127 -18.23 -3.03 10.21
C LYS A 127 -17.25 -2.54 9.14
N LEU A 128 -16.18 -1.90 9.59
CA LEU A 128 -15.09 -1.42 8.76
C LEU A 128 -14.19 -2.57 8.34
N VAL A 129 -13.63 -2.46 7.15
CA VAL A 129 -12.85 -3.56 6.56
C VAL A 129 -11.45 -3.14 6.18
N SER A 130 -11.26 -1.92 5.69
CA SER A 130 -9.90 -1.41 5.52
C SER A 130 -9.81 0.11 5.65
N VAL A 131 -8.67 0.56 6.17
CA VAL A 131 -8.17 1.93 6.10
C VAL A 131 -6.75 1.81 5.57
N GLN A 132 -6.44 2.47 4.46
CA GLN A 132 -5.19 2.27 3.72
C GLN A 132 -4.65 3.60 3.19
N TRP A 133 -3.32 3.70 3.08
CA TRP A 133 -2.65 4.83 2.46
C TRP A 133 -2.31 4.54 1.00
N LYS A 134 -2.69 5.45 0.09
CA LYS A 134 -2.37 5.43 -1.34
C LYS A 134 -1.55 6.66 -1.71
N ILE A 135 -0.67 6.50 -2.69
CA ILE A 135 0.05 7.61 -3.33
C ILE A 135 -0.60 7.87 -4.67
N ILE A 136 -1.10 9.09 -4.91
CA ILE A 136 -1.95 9.37 -6.08
C ILE A 136 -1.27 10.18 -7.20
N ASN A 137 -0.24 10.99 -6.90
CA ASN A 137 0.49 11.72 -7.94
C ASN A 137 1.73 10.93 -8.40
N LYS A 138 1.60 10.33 -9.59
CA LYS A 138 2.60 9.50 -10.28
C LYS A 138 3.62 10.33 -11.08
N GLY A 139 4.08 11.48 -10.58
CA GLY A 139 5.30 12.09 -11.14
C GLY A 139 6.49 11.19 -10.83
N ASN A 140 7.57 11.23 -11.62
CA ASN A 140 8.79 10.40 -11.43
C ASN A 140 9.19 10.36 -9.95
N ILE A 141 8.90 9.21 -9.34
CA ILE A 141 9.11 8.88 -7.93
C ILE A 141 10.62 8.54 -7.78
N PRO A 142 11.48 9.45 -7.28
CA PRO A 142 12.93 9.28 -7.37
C PRO A 142 13.49 8.35 -6.31
N VAL A 143 14.54 7.60 -6.66
CA VAL A 143 15.32 6.58 -5.94
C VAL A 143 15.19 6.42 -4.42
N ASP A 144 15.21 7.51 -3.66
CA ASP A 144 15.28 7.46 -2.21
C ASP A 144 13.89 7.37 -1.57
N PHE A 145 12.90 6.97 -2.37
CA PHE A 145 11.56 7.48 -2.21
C PHE A 145 10.72 6.89 -1.10
N LEU A 146 11.03 5.71 -0.61
CA LEU A 146 10.22 5.12 0.44
C LEU A 146 11.16 4.37 1.33
N GLY A 147 11.52 5.05 2.40
CA GLY A 147 11.85 4.36 3.62
C GLY A 147 10.88 3.21 3.86
N LYS A 148 11.40 2.01 4.18
CA LYS A 148 10.68 0.73 4.13
C LYS A 148 9.26 0.89 4.71
N PRO A 149 8.20 1.00 3.87
CA PRO A 149 6.89 1.40 4.35
C PRO A 149 6.28 0.25 5.15
N LYS A 150 5.92 0.53 6.39
CA LYS A 150 5.24 -0.42 7.26
C LYS A 150 3.81 0.06 7.50
N TYR A 151 2.85 -0.77 7.12
CA TYR A 151 1.43 -0.51 7.31
C TYR A 151 0.96 -1.21 8.58
N GLU A 152 0.36 -0.45 9.49
CA GLU A 152 -0.16 -0.92 10.76
C GLU A 152 -1.64 -0.54 10.88
N GLU A 153 -2.47 -1.45 11.38
CA GLU A 153 -3.87 -1.18 11.68
C GLU A 153 -3.98 -0.49 13.05
N ILE A 154 -4.79 0.57 13.13
CA ILE A 154 -5.12 1.22 14.41
C ILE A 154 -6.44 0.63 14.90
N ARG A 155 -6.44 0.06 16.10
CA ARG A 155 -7.61 -0.56 16.73
C ARG A 155 -7.94 0.11 18.06
N ASN A 156 -9.23 0.21 18.38
CA ASN A 156 -9.68 0.67 19.70
C ASN A 156 -9.60 -0.46 20.75
N ASP A 157 -9.99 -0.17 22.00
CA ASP A 157 -9.94 -1.11 23.12
C ASP A 157 -10.77 -2.39 22.88
N SER A 158 -11.81 -2.30 22.05
CA SER A 158 -12.64 -3.44 21.62
C SER A 158 -12.08 -4.20 20.41
N ALA A 159 -10.80 -3.97 20.06
CA ALA A 159 -10.11 -4.51 18.89
C ALA A 159 -10.75 -4.15 17.55
N LYS A 160 -11.63 -3.14 17.49
CA LYS A 160 -12.29 -2.71 16.25
C LYS A 160 -11.34 -1.82 15.45
N LEU A 161 -11.31 -2.00 14.13
CA LEU A 161 -10.51 -1.16 13.22
C LEU A 161 -11.03 0.28 13.25
N VAL A 162 -10.20 1.23 13.66
CA VAL A 162 -10.53 2.66 13.75
C VAL A 162 -9.54 3.55 12.98
N GLY A 163 -8.59 2.95 12.25
CA GLY A 163 -7.65 3.70 11.43
C GLY A 163 -6.52 2.86 10.87
N SER A 164 -5.56 3.54 10.25
CA SER A 164 -4.31 2.95 9.79
C SER A 164 -3.14 3.91 9.97
N ARG A 165 -1.99 3.35 10.31
CA ARG A 165 -0.72 4.03 10.43
C ARG A 165 0.22 3.55 9.32
N LEU A 166 0.82 4.48 8.60
CA LEU A 166 1.91 4.24 7.66
C LEU A 166 3.19 4.78 8.28
N VAL A 167 4.13 3.89 8.61
CA VAL A 167 5.47 4.24 9.09
C VAL A 167 6.43 4.18 7.90
N LEU A 168 7.20 5.24 7.70
CA LEU A 168 8.20 5.37 6.64
C LEU A 168 9.57 5.50 7.31
N SER A 169 10.47 4.54 7.07
CA SER A 169 11.79 4.48 7.72
C SER A 169 12.95 4.78 6.79
N ASN A 170 13.75 5.83 7.06
CA ASN A 170 14.72 6.45 6.14
C ASN A 170 14.05 7.42 5.15
N VAL A 171 13.30 8.35 5.71
CA VAL A 171 12.59 9.40 4.96
C VAL A 171 13.55 10.40 4.34
N THR A 172 13.23 10.88 3.15
CA THR A 172 13.96 11.96 2.45
C THR A 172 13.05 13.17 2.16
N PRO A 173 13.60 14.34 1.79
CA PRO A 173 12.80 15.49 1.37
C PRO A 173 11.86 15.21 0.18
N HIS A 174 12.08 14.13 -0.57
CA HIS A 174 11.21 13.70 -1.65
C HIS A 174 9.93 13.02 -1.15
N ASN A 175 9.98 12.32 -0.01
CA ASN A 175 8.78 11.81 0.68
C ASN A 175 7.80 12.94 0.99
N ALA A 176 8.29 14.13 1.30
CA ALA A 176 7.48 15.30 1.63
C ALA A 176 6.68 15.88 0.47
N ARG A 177 7.08 15.56 -0.77
CA ARG A 177 6.50 16.12 -2.00
C ARG A 177 5.42 15.22 -2.59
N LEU A 178 5.14 14.08 -1.97
CA LEU A 178 4.11 13.14 -2.40
C LEU A 178 2.73 13.46 -1.88
N ASP A 179 1.74 13.14 -2.71
CA ASP A 179 0.35 13.14 -2.32
C ASP A 179 -0.08 11.78 -1.76
N TYR A 180 0.02 11.68 -0.43
CA TYR A 180 -0.57 10.59 0.34
C TYR A 180 -2.04 10.86 0.60
N VAL A 181 -2.86 9.91 0.19
CA VAL A 181 -4.31 9.89 0.39
C VAL A 181 -4.66 8.69 1.24
N CYS A 182 -5.36 8.92 2.34
CA CYS A 182 -5.97 7.84 3.08
C CYS A 182 -7.29 7.46 2.42
N VAL A 183 -7.54 6.16 2.30
CA VAL A 183 -8.75 5.57 1.74
C VAL A 183 -9.32 4.59 2.76
N ALA A 184 -10.54 4.85 3.22
CA ALA A 184 -11.32 3.95 4.06
C ALA A 184 -12.37 3.22 3.21
N ALA A 185 -12.60 1.95 3.49
CA ALA A 185 -13.61 1.12 2.84
C ALA A 185 -14.43 0.30 3.85
N ASN A 186 -15.74 0.17 3.58
CA ASN A 186 -16.66 -0.66 4.38
C ASN A 186 -16.91 -2.03 3.73
N VAL A 187 -17.71 -2.86 4.40
CA VAL A 187 -18.15 -4.19 3.91
C VAL A 187 -18.95 -4.13 2.60
N ASN A 188 -19.56 -2.98 2.28
CA ASN A 188 -20.37 -2.79 1.08
C ASN A 188 -19.54 -2.36 -0.13
N GLY A 189 -18.22 -2.17 0.03
CA GLY A 189 -17.33 -1.69 -1.03
C GLY A 189 -17.38 -0.18 -1.26
N GLU A 190 -18.14 0.56 -0.45
CA GLU A 190 -18.11 2.01 -0.48
C GLU A 190 -16.75 2.49 0.02
N THR A 191 -16.20 3.53 -0.61
CA THR A 191 -14.91 4.10 -0.24
C THR A 191 -15.03 5.59 0.04
N ARG A 192 -14.28 6.07 1.03
CA ARG A 192 -14.04 7.50 1.23
C ARG A 192 -12.56 7.76 1.25
N LYS A 193 -12.14 8.84 0.60
CA LYS A 193 -10.75 9.27 0.56
C LYS A 193 -10.61 10.65 1.20
N THR A 194 -9.42 10.96 1.69
CA THR A 194 -9.07 12.32 2.11
C THR A 194 -9.09 13.24 0.89
N ALA A 195 -9.56 14.47 1.08
CA ALA A 195 -9.42 15.53 0.07
C ALA A 195 -7.94 15.85 -0.18
#